data_AF-A0A0V0H7G2-F1
#
_entry.id   AF-A0A0V0H7G2-F1
#
_cell.length_a   1.000
_cell.length_b   1.000
_cell.length_c   1.000
_cell.angle_alpha   90.00
_cell.angle_beta   90.00
_cell.angle_gamma   90.00
#
_symmetry.space_group_name_H-M   'P 1'
#
loop_
_entity.id
_entity.type
_entity.pdbx_description
1 polymer ?
#
loop_
_entity_poly.entity_id
_entity_poly.type
_entity_poly.pdbx_seq_one_letter_code
_entity_poly.pdbx_strand_id
1 'polypeptide(L)' 'MQHPKTSHWEAALRIVKYVKNSPGLGVLLKRETGPLELTGYCDSDWASCPNTRRSVTGYIVKLGDSLISWKSKKTANC' A
#
# COMPACT_ATOMS: atom_id res chain seq x y z
N MET A 1 15.71 -9.82 2.53
CA MET A 1 15.08 -11.09 2.99
C MET A 1 16.01 -12.30 2.81
N GLN A 2 17.33 -12.14 2.71
CA GLN A 2 18.24 -13.27 2.44
C GLN A 2 18.33 -14.29 3.60
N HIS A 3 17.87 -13.92 4.81
CA HIS A 3 17.75 -14.82 5.96
C HIS A 3 16.37 -14.63 6.64
N PRO A 4 15.34 -15.39 6.22
CA PRO A 4 14.03 -15.34 6.87
C PRO A 4 14.13 -15.79 8.34
N LYS A 5 13.24 -15.22 9.16
CA LYS A 5 13.16 -15.43 10.62
C LYS A 5 11.74 -15.82 10.94
N THR A 6 11.48 -16.38 12.12
CA THR A 6 10.13 -16.72 12.58
C THR A 6 9.17 -15.52 12.47
N SER A 7 9.63 -14.31 12.83
CA SER A 7 8.82 -13.09 12.71
C SER A 7 8.43 -12.75 11.25
N HIS A 8 9.29 -13.06 10.28
CA HIS A 8 8.95 -12.89 8.86
C HIS A 8 7.85 -13.88 8.43
N TRP A 9 7.91 -15.12 8.92
CA TRP A 9 6.89 -16.14 8.65
C TRP A 9 5.53 -15.78 9.28
N GLU A 10 5.54 -15.31 10.53
CA GLU A 10 4.33 -14.83 11.21
C GLU A 10 3.68 -13.65 10.49
N ALA A 11 4.47 -12.70 10.00
CA ALA A 11 3.98 -11.58 9.20
C ALA A 11 3.34 -12.07 7.88
N ALA A 12 3.97 -13.01 7.17
CA ALA A 12 3.41 -13.60 5.97
C ALA A 12 2.08 -14.33 6.24
N LEU A 13 2.01 -15.12 7.31
CA LEU A 13 0.77 -15.80 7.72
C LEU A 13 -0.35 -14.81 8.08
N ARG A 14 -0.02 -13.66 8.68
CA ARG A 14 -1.01 -12.60 8.95
C ARG A 14 -1.62 -12.06 7.66
N ILE A 15 -0.80 -11.83 6.63
CA ILE A 15 -1.28 -11.38 5.31
C ILE A 15 -2.19 -12.44 4.69
N VAL A 16 -1.78 -13.72 4.71
CA VAL A 16 -2.59 -14.82 4.15
C VAL A 16 -3.94 -14.93 4.87
N LYS A 17 -3.96 -14.86 6.20
CA LYS A 17 -5.21 -14.87 6.99
C LYS A 17 -6.10 -13.68 6.65
N TYR A 18 -5.53 -12.49 6.51
CA TYR A 18 -6.28 -11.29 6.13
C TYR A 18 -6.97 -11.46 4.77
N VAL A 19 -6.23 -11.92 3.75
CA VAL A 19 -6.80 -12.15 2.40
C VAL A 19 -7.86 -13.25 2.43
N LYS A 20 -7.61 -14.35 3.16
CA LYS A 20 -8.55 -15.47 3.26
C LYS A 20 -9.88 -15.09 3.93
N ASN A 21 -9.88 -14.11 4.83
CA ASN A 21 -11.09 -13.67 5.52
C ASN A 21 -12.07 -12.90 4.61
N SER A 22 -11.60 -12.40 3.45
CA SER A 22 -12.42 -11.55 2.56
C SER A 22 -12.16 -11.85 1.08
N PRO A 23 -12.40 -13.07 0.59
CA PRO A 23 -12.03 -13.47 -0.78
C PRO A 23 -12.80 -12.72 -1.89
N GLY A 24 -13.96 -12.11 -1.56
CA GLY A 24 -14.74 -11.30 -2.50
C GLY A 24 -14.48 -9.79 -2.40
N LEU A 25 -13.60 -9.34 -1.49
CA LEU A 25 -13.29 -7.93 -1.35
C LEU A 25 -12.28 -7.52 -2.44
N GLY A 26 -12.68 -6.57 -3.28
CA GLY A 26 -11.87 -6.06 -4.38
C GLY A 26 -11.84 -4.53 -4.41
N VAL A 27 -11.13 -4.00 -5.39
CA VAL A 27 -11.14 -2.56 -5.69
C VAL A 27 -12.33 -2.25 -6.57
N LEU A 28 -13.20 -1.34 -6.13
CA LEU A 28 -14.32 -0.87 -6.93
C LEU A 28 -13.82 0.18 -7.93
N LEU A 29 -13.94 -0.14 -9.22
CA LEU A 29 -13.77 0.83 -10.31
C LEU A 29 -15.16 1.30 -10.74
N LYS A 30 -15.54 2.48 -10.23
CA LYS A 30 -16.82 3.10 -10.54
C LYS A 30 -16.70 3.86 -11.86
N ARG A 31 -17.72 3.75 -12.71
CA ARG A 31 -17.88 4.65 -13.85
C ARG A 31 -18.12 6.06 -13.33
N GLU A 32 -17.22 6.97 -13.67
CA GLU A 32 -17.38 8.37 -13.30
C GLU A 32 -18.56 8.97 -14.07
N THR A 33 -19.40 9.73 -13.36
CA THR A 33 -20.57 10.42 -13.94
C THR A 33 -20.29 11.89 -14.17
N GLY A 34 -19.29 12.45 -13.50
CA GLY A 34 -18.81 13.81 -13.69
C GLY A 34 -17.61 13.91 -14.64
N PRO A 35 -16.88 15.04 -14.60
CA PRO A 35 -15.62 15.20 -15.32
C PRO A 35 -14.63 14.11 -14.90
N LEU A 36 -13.93 13.53 -15.88
CA LEU A 36 -12.94 12.52 -15.63
C LEU A 36 -11.62 13.18 -15.21
N GLU A 37 -11.38 13.27 -13.91
CA GLU A 37 -10.17 13.90 -13.36
C GLU A 37 -9.16 12.86 -12.88
N LEU A 38 -7.86 13.16 -13.06
CA LEU A 38 -6.76 12.36 -12.53
C LEU A 38 -6.18 13.08 -11.31
N THR A 39 -6.34 12.49 -10.13
CA THR A 39 -5.87 13.09 -8.86
C THR A 39 -4.81 12.20 -8.21
N GLY A 40 -3.70 12.81 -7.80
CA GLY A 40 -2.64 12.13 -7.08
C GLY A 40 -2.47 12.69 -5.68
N TYR A 41 -2.27 11.82 -4.70
CA TYR A 41 -1.88 12.18 -3.33
C TYR A 41 -0.58 11.47 -2.98
N CYS A 42 0.30 12.15 -2.26
CA CYS A 42 1.58 11.64 -1.80
C CYS A 42 1.76 12.01 -0.34
N ASP A 43 2.35 11.12 0.44
CA ASP A 43 2.66 11.35 1.84
C ASP A 43 3.99 10.69 2.22
N SER A 44 4.63 11.20 3.27
CA SER A 44 5.84 10.60 3.82
C SER A 44 5.82 10.58 5.35
N ASP A 45 5.84 9.39 5.90
CA ASP A 45 5.98 9.20 7.34
C ASP A 45 7.45 9.20 7.72
N TRP A 46 7.89 10.18 8.51
CA TRP A 46 9.27 10.29 8.94
C TRP A 46 9.63 9.21 9.97
N ALA A 47 10.75 8.52 9.75
CA ALA A 47 11.30 7.49 10.62
C ALA A 47 10.32 6.37 11.05
N SER A 48 9.26 6.14 10.27
CA SER A 48 8.17 5.22 10.63
C SER A 48 8.55 3.75 10.60
N CYS A 49 9.58 3.35 9.86
CA CYS A 49 10.04 1.97 9.84
C CYS A 49 10.71 1.60 11.18
N PRO A 50 10.13 0.72 12.02
CA PRO A 50 10.67 0.44 13.36
C PRO A 50 12.08 -0.17 13.31
N ASN A 51 12.37 -0.94 12.26
CA ASN A 51 13.61 -1.69 12.12
C ASN A 51 14.80 -0.81 11.72
N THR A 52 14.58 0.26 10.96
CA THR A 52 15.69 1.08 10.41
C THR A 52 15.52 2.56 10.62
N ARG A 53 14.40 3.00 11.23
CA ARG A 53 14.05 4.42 11.42
C ARG A 53 14.11 5.22 10.12
N ARG A 54 13.85 4.57 8.98
CA ARG A 54 13.79 5.22 7.67
C ARG A 54 12.37 5.63 7.39
N SER A 55 12.21 6.74 6.67
CA SER A 55 10.91 7.20 6.21
C SER A 55 10.27 6.18 5.28
N VAL A 56 8.95 6.21 5.24
CA VAL A 56 8.14 5.48 4.26
C VAL A 56 7.37 6.52 3.47
N THR A 57 7.55 6.51 2.15
CA THR A 57 6.80 7.38 1.25
C THR A 57 5.71 6.57 0.57
N GLY A 58 4.51 7.10 0.53
CA GLY A 58 3.36 6.50 -0.13
C GLY A 58 2.77 7.43 -1.17
N TYR A 59 2.11 6.87 -2.17
CA TYR A 59 1.21 7.63 -3.03
C TYR A 59 -0.03 6.81 -3.39
N ILE A 60 -1.08 7.53 -3.75
CA ILE A 60 -2.29 7.01 -4.39
C ILE A 60 -2.64 7.86 -5.61
N VAL A 61 -3.18 7.25 -6.65
CA VAL A 61 -3.66 7.89 -7.88
C VAL A 61 -5.10 7.43 -8.11
N LYS A 62 -6.00 8.39 -8.23
CA LYS A 62 -7.42 8.19 -8.54
C LYS A 62 -7.75 8.70 -9.94
N LEU A 63 -8.67 8.02 -10.61
CA LEU A 63 -9.36 8.48 -11.81
C LEU A 63 -10.84 8.67 -11.46
N GLY A 64 -11.30 9.91 -11.40
CA GLY A 64 -12.53 10.26 -10.69
C GLY A 64 -12.45 9.76 -9.25
N ASP A 65 -13.47 9.03 -8.81
CA ASP A 65 -13.46 8.38 -7.49
C ASP A 65 -12.76 7.01 -7.41
N SER A 66 -12.32 6.47 -8.55
CA SER A 66 -11.73 5.13 -8.60
C SER A 66 -10.24 5.14 -8.30
N LEU A 67 -9.78 4.35 -7.32
CA LEU A 67 -8.36 4.14 -7.06
C LEU A 67 -7.73 3.24 -8.14
N ILE A 68 -6.80 3.78 -8.93
CA ILE A 68 -6.21 3.07 -10.07
C ILE A 68 -4.74 2.68 -9.86
N SER A 69 -4.02 3.36 -8.97
CA SER A 69 -2.64 3.02 -8.64
C SER A 69 -2.30 3.48 -7.22
N TRP A 70 -1.50 2.69 -6.52
CA TRP A 70 -0.98 3.04 -5.20
C TRP A 70 0.35 2.36 -4.97
N LYS A 71 1.17 2.95 -4.11
CA LYS A 71 2.43 2.35 -3.70
C LYS A 71 2.80 2.86 -2.33
N SER A 72 3.41 1.98 -1.54
CA SER A 72 4.18 2.37 -0.36
C SER A 72 5.61 1.88 -0.55
N LYS A 73 6.58 2.76 -0.37
CA LYS A 73 8.00 2.47 -0.54
C LYS A 73 8.75 2.96 0.70
N LYS A 74 9.44 2.03 1.35
CA LYS A 74 10.47 2.39 2.32
C LYS A 74 11.60 3.11 1.60
N THR A 75 11.94 4.30 2.06
CA THR A 75 13.02 5.08 1.46
C THR A 75 14.35 4.35 1.69
N ALA A 76 15.02 4.01 0.59
CA ALA A 76 16.44 3.72 0.60
C ALA A 76 17.09 5.03 0.17
N ASN A 77 17.75 5.73 1.09
CA ASN A 77 18.55 6.88 0.69
C ASN A 77 19.66 6.33 -0.23
N CYS A 78 19.76 6.97 -1.40
CA CYS A 78 20.63 6.79 -2.55
C CYS A 78 21.53 5.55 -2.59
#